data_AF-A0A1F9YPQ1-F1
#
_entry.id   AF-A0A1F9YPQ1-F1
#
_cell.length_a   1.000
_cell.length_b   1.000
_cell.length_c   1.000
_cell.angle_alpha   90.00
_cell.angle_beta   90.00
_cell.angle_gamma   90.00
#
_symmetry.space_group_name_H-M   'P 1'
#
loop_
_entity.id
_entity.type
_entity.pdbx_description
1 polymer ?
#
loop_
_entity_poly.entity_id
_entity_poly.type
_entity_poly.pdbx_seq_one_letter_code
_entity_poly.pdbx_strand_id
1 'polypeptide(L)'
;MTAACAAVVLRSGMALLALRAGKWEFPEGAIAAGETPAAAACRILREAFGIEAAVGSELMRVTGAEGERIAVLVTGFTGELKPARHDTTLWVEARRLLEKDLAPSTLPIAEVVAAHRRRSRYKGTHPRSFGEKYKELEGDPEAMAKAAARGSTPAGAHISIMVPEVLASLAPLAGATVLDCTLGWGGHAAELARLAGPAGTVIGLDRDGEELARTEARLRGQGLKITARRSDYAGAAQVLDSLGIPAV
;
A
#
# COMPACT_ATOMS: atom_id res chain seq x y z
N MET A 1 -21.58 -23.96 -20.89
CA MET A 1 -20.21 -24.24 -20.39
C MET A 1 -20.35 -24.35 -18.89
N THR A 2 -20.00 -25.49 -18.29
CA THR A 2 -20.18 -25.70 -16.84
C THR A 2 -19.04 -25.02 -16.10
N ALA A 3 -19.36 -24.09 -15.20
CA ALA A 3 -18.37 -23.43 -14.36
C ALA A 3 -18.28 -24.10 -12.99
N ALA A 4 -17.08 -24.23 -12.45
CA ALA A 4 -16.81 -24.71 -11.11
C ALA A 4 -16.26 -23.58 -10.23
N CYS A 5 -16.61 -23.59 -8.94
CA CYS A 5 -16.05 -22.70 -7.94
C CYS A 5 -15.09 -23.46 -7.05
N ALA A 6 -13.91 -22.88 -6.80
CA ALA A 6 -12.96 -23.33 -5.79
C ALA A 6 -12.91 -22.31 -4.64
N ALA A 7 -13.23 -22.75 -3.43
CA ALA A 7 -13.20 -21.93 -2.23
C ALA A 7 -11.81 -21.99 -1.59
N VAL A 8 -11.04 -20.91 -1.73
CA VAL A 8 -9.69 -20.79 -1.19
C VAL A 8 -9.77 -20.29 0.25
N VAL A 9 -9.79 -21.22 1.20
CA VAL A 9 -9.86 -20.88 2.63
C VAL A 9 -8.48 -20.59 3.19
N LEU A 10 -8.24 -19.31 3.54
CA LEU A 10 -6.98 -18.87 4.14
C LEU A 10 -7.18 -18.50 5.62
N ARG A 11 -6.36 -19.07 6.51
CA ARG A 11 -6.32 -18.73 7.94
C ARG A 11 -4.89 -18.63 8.42
N SER A 12 -4.49 -17.44 8.87
CA SER A 12 -3.16 -17.18 9.45
C SER A 12 -1.97 -17.58 8.54
N GLY A 13 -2.14 -17.53 7.22
CA GLY A 13 -1.12 -17.94 6.25
C GLY A 13 -1.16 -19.43 5.88
N MET A 14 -2.11 -20.17 6.44
CA MET A 14 -2.42 -21.55 6.06
C MET A 14 -3.57 -21.56 5.06
N ALA A 15 -3.52 -22.47 4.11
CA ALA A 15 -4.57 -22.79 3.17
C ALA A 15 -5.17 -24.15 3.49
N LEU A 16 -6.49 -24.27 3.40
CA LEU A 16 -7.19 -25.55 3.55
C LEU A 16 -7.17 -26.33 2.24
N LEU A 17 -6.71 -27.57 2.30
CA LEU A 17 -6.86 -28.56 1.23
C LEU A 17 -7.74 -29.72 1.73
N ALA A 18 -8.44 -30.35 0.80
CA ALA A 18 -9.20 -31.56 1.01
C ALA A 18 -8.66 -32.67 0.11
N LEU A 19 -8.61 -33.91 0.61
CA LEU A 19 -8.15 -35.06 -0.16
C LEU A 19 -9.35 -35.70 -0.87
N ARG A 20 -9.25 -35.85 -2.19
CA ARG A 20 -10.25 -36.56 -3.00
C ARG A 20 -9.56 -37.37 -4.09
N ALA A 21 -9.94 -38.64 -4.23
CA ALA A 21 -9.38 -39.55 -5.23
C ALA A 21 -7.82 -39.58 -5.23
N GLY A 22 -7.21 -39.50 -4.04
CA GLY A 22 -5.75 -39.54 -3.86
C GLY A 22 -5.02 -38.23 -4.20
N LYS A 23 -5.70 -37.18 -4.62
CA LYS A 23 -5.12 -35.85 -4.90
C LYS A 23 -5.66 -34.79 -3.95
N TRP A 24 -4.82 -33.82 -3.62
CA TRP A 24 -5.22 -32.67 -2.81
C TRP A 24 -5.83 -31.58 -3.68
N GLU A 25 -6.95 -31.04 -3.24
CA GLU A 25 -7.65 -29.95 -3.94
C GLU A 25 -8.15 -28.89 -2.96
N PHE A 26 -8.43 -27.69 -3.46
CA PHE A 26 -9.25 -26.74 -2.71
C PHE A 26 -10.68 -27.27 -2.65
N PRO A 27 -11.44 -26.98 -1.57
CA PRO A 27 -12.89 -27.20 -1.55
C PRO A 27 -13.55 -26.66 -2.81
N GLU A 28 -14.06 -27.53 -3.69
CA GLU A 28 -14.60 -27.11 -4.98
C GLU A 28 -15.92 -27.81 -5.35
N GLY A 29 -16.64 -27.23 -6.32
CA GLY A 29 -17.92 -27.75 -6.79
C GLY A 29 -18.53 -26.94 -7.93
N ALA A 30 -19.56 -27.48 -8.58
CA ALA A 30 -20.24 -26.80 -9.69
C ALA A 30 -20.99 -25.54 -9.22
N ILE A 31 -21.02 -24.53 -10.10
CA ILE A 31 -21.82 -23.31 -9.93
C ILE A 31 -23.18 -23.55 -10.61
N ALA A 32 -24.26 -23.37 -9.86
CA ALA A 32 -25.61 -23.55 -10.38
C ALA A 32 -26.01 -22.39 -11.31
N ALA A 33 -27.03 -22.62 -12.14
CA ALA A 33 -27.54 -21.57 -13.03
C ALA A 33 -28.06 -20.36 -12.23
N GLY A 34 -27.56 -19.16 -12.55
CA GLY A 34 -27.90 -17.92 -11.84
C GLY A 34 -27.20 -17.74 -10.47
N GLU A 35 -26.39 -18.71 -10.04
CA GLU A 35 -25.63 -18.63 -8.80
C GLU A 35 -24.36 -17.82 -8.98
N THR A 36 -24.05 -16.94 -8.03
CA THR A 36 -22.78 -16.21 -8.03
C THR A 36 -21.64 -17.12 -7.53
N PRO A 37 -20.39 -16.93 -7.97
CA PRO A 37 -19.25 -17.70 -7.46
C PRO A 37 -19.11 -17.62 -5.93
N ALA A 38 -19.39 -16.44 -5.36
CA ALA A 38 -19.39 -16.23 -3.92
C ALA A 38 -20.44 -17.09 -3.20
N ALA A 39 -21.68 -17.13 -3.72
CA ALA A 39 -22.74 -17.97 -3.18
C ALA A 39 -22.40 -19.47 -3.31
N ALA A 40 -21.84 -19.87 -4.46
CA ALA A 40 -21.39 -21.24 -4.68
C ALA A 40 -20.31 -21.65 -3.66
N ALA A 41 -19.30 -20.81 -3.42
CA ALA A 41 -18.27 -21.07 -2.42
C ALA A 41 -18.85 -21.29 -1.01
N CYS A 42 -19.77 -20.42 -0.57
CA CYS A 42 -20.44 -20.58 0.72
C CYS A 42 -21.25 -21.89 0.79
N ARG A 43 -21.99 -22.21 -0.26
CA ARG A 43 -22.77 -23.46 -0.34
C ARG A 43 -21.88 -24.69 -0.29
N ILE A 44 -20.80 -24.72 -1.09
CA ILE A 44 -19.83 -25.82 -1.13
C ILE A 44 -19.25 -26.07 0.27
N LEU A 45 -18.82 -25.00 0.96
CA LEU A 45 -18.25 -25.12 2.30
C LEU A 45 -19.27 -25.57 3.35
N ARG A 46 -20.51 -25.09 3.27
CA ARG A 46 -21.60 -25.54 4.15
C ARG A 46 -21.90 -27.02 3.95
N GLU A 47 -22.11 -27.44 2.70
CA GLU A 47 -22.54 -28.81 2.38
C GLU A 47 -21.43 -29.84 2.56
N ALA A 48 -20.20 -29.52 2.16
CA ALA A 48 -19.11 -30.48 2.16
C ALA A 48 -18.24 -30.43 3.42
N PHE A 49 -18.29 -29.34 4.19
CA PHE A 49 -17.41 -29.14 5.35
C PHE A 49 -18.12 -28.68 6.63
N GLY A 50 -19.42 -28.40 6.59
CA GLY A 50 -20.21 -28.02 7.76
C GLY A 50 -19.89 -26.63 8.33
N ILE A 51 -19.27 -25.75 7.53
CA ILE A 51 -18.87 -24.40 7.97
C ILE A 51 -19.65 -23.32 7.23
N GLU A 52 -19.99 -22.25 7.95
CA GLU A 52 -20.55 -21.03 7.35
C GLU A 52 -19.42 -20.07 7.03
N ALA A 53 -19.28 -19.70 5.76
CA ALA A 53 -18.14 -18.94 5.26
C ALA A 53 -18.50 -17.47 4.99
N ALA A 54 -17.57 -16.58 5.31
CA ALA A 54 -17.54 -15.21 4.80
C ALA A 54 -16.53 -15.13 3.65
N VAL A 55 -17.00 -14.74 2.47
CA VAL A 55 -16.21 -14.72 1.23
C VAL A 55 -15.89 -13.29 0.81
N GLY A 56 -14.71 -13.12 0.22
CA GLY A 56 -14.25 -11.86 -0.34
C GLY A 56 -14.48 -11.79 -1.85
N SER A 57 -13.65 -11.01 -2.53
CA SER A 57 -13.65 -10.96 -3.99
C SER A 57 -13.15 -12.27 -4.59
N GLU A 58 -13.50 -12.45 -5.85
CA GLU A 58 -12.87 -13.43 -6.72
C GLU A 58 -11.34 -13.24 -6.73
N LEU A 59 -10.61 -14.36 -6.65
CA LEU A 59 -9.16 -14.39 -6.69
C LEU A 59 -8.65 -14.48 -8.13
N MET A 60 -9.22 -15.39 -8.91
CA MET A 60 -8.86 -15.60 -10.32
C MET A 60 -9.88 -16.48 -11.04
N ARG A 61 -9.81 -16.47 -12.38
CA ARG A 61 -10.51 -17.42 -13.27
C ARG A 61 -9.52 -18.15 -14.13
N VAL A 62 -9.77 -19.45 -14.33
CA VAL A 62 -8.96 -20.31 -15.18
C VAL A 62 -9.88 -21.09 -16.10
N THR A 63 -9.65 -20.97 -17.40
CA THR A 63 -10.32 -21.80 -18.40
C THR A 63 -9.41 -22.94 -18.77
N GLY A 64 -9.79 -24.16 -18.40
CA GLY A 64 -9.06 -25.39 -18.72
C GLY A 64 -9.84 -26.31 -19.64
N ALA A 65 -9.27 -27.48 -19.94
CA ALA A 65 -9.93 -28.52 -20.74
C ALA A 65 -11.25 -29.01 -20.11
N GLU A 66 -11.37 -28.94 -18.78
CA GLU A 66 -12.56 -29.36 -18.02
C GLU A 66 -13.61 -28.26 -17.83
N GLY A 67 -13.39 -27.06 -18.39
CA GLY A 67 -14.28 -25.91 -18.27
C GLY A 67 -13.70 -24.73 -17.49
N GLU A 68 -14.56 -23.79 -17.14
CA GLU A 68 -14.19 -22.58 -16.40
C GLU A 68 -14.16 -22.89 -14.90
N ARG A 69 -13.10 -22.43 -14.22
CA ARG A 69 -12.95 -22.53 -12.78
C ARG A 69 -12.70 -21.16 -12.17
N ILE A 70 -13.47 -20.84 -11.14
CA ILE A 70 -13.48 -19.54 -10.49
C ILE A 70 -13.04 -19.73 -9.04
N ALA A 71 -11.86 -19.20 -8.70
CA ALA A 71 -11.35 -19.24 -7.34
C ALA A 71 -11.89 -18.06 -6.53
N VAL A 72 -12.49 -18.32 -5.38
CA VAL A 72 -13.03 -17.29 -4.48
C VAL A 72 -12.27 -17.33 -3.16
N LEU A 73 -11.81 -16.17 -2.70
CA LEU A 73 -11.13 -16.06 -1.42
C LEU A 73 -12.15 -16.15 -0.27
N VAL A 74 -11.89 -17.04 0.69
CA VAL A 74 -12.67 -17.10 1.93
C VAL A 74 -11.89 -16.40 3.03
N THR A 75 -12.50 -15.34 3.58
CA THR A 75 -11.86 -14.41 4.53
C THR A 75 -12.16 -14.74 5.99
N GLY A 76 -13.16 -15.57 6.24
CA GLY A 76 -13.50 -16.10 7.56
C GLY A 76 -14.52 -17.22 7.48
N PHE A 77 -14.68 -17.98 8.57
CA PHE A 77 -15.75 -18.96 8.71
C PHE A 77 -16.10 -19.20 10.18
N THR A 78 -17.29 -19.72 10.43
CA THR A 78 -17.74 -20.23 11.73
C THR A 78 -18.21 -21.69 11.60
N GLY A 79 -18.35 -22.37 12.73
CA GLY A 79 -18.69 -23.79 12.78
C GLY A 79 -17.48 -24.71 12.91
N GLU A 80 -17.74 -26.01 12.96
CA GLU A 80 -16.73 -27.06 13.10
C GLU A 80 -16.44 -27.67 11.74
N LEU A 81 -15.17 -27.67 11.32
CA LEU A 81 -14.75 -28.19 10.02
C LEU A 81 -14.82 -29.73 10.02
N LYS A 82 -15.83 -30.29 9.32
CA LYS A 82 -16.05 -31.73 9.18
C LYS A 82 -16.21 -32.11 7.71
N PRO A 83 -15.21 -32.73 7.06
CA PRO A 83 -15.35 -33.16 5.68
C PRO A 83 -16.42 -34.27 5.57
N ALA A 84 -17.45 -34.04 4.75
CA ALA A 84 -18.54 -35.00 4.52
C ALA A 84 -18.35 -35.82 3.23
N ARG A 85 -17.61 -35.28 2.25
CA ARG A 85 -17.41 -35.85 0.90
C ARG A 85 -15.95 -36.09 0.53
N HIS A 86 -15.04 -35.82 1.47
CA HIS A 86 -13.59 -35.90 1.28
C HIS A 86 -13.01 -36.83 2.33
N ASP A 87 -11.92 -37.51 1.99
CA ASP A 87 -11.31 -38.50 2.89
C ASP A 87 -10.77 -37.83 4.16
N THR A 88 -10.14 -36.65 3.97
CA THR A 88 -9.59 -35.85 5.06
C THR A 88 -9.29 -34.42 4.60
N THR A 89 -8.90 -33.57 5.54
CA THR A 89 -8.47 -32.20 5.30
C THR A 89 -7.09 -31.93 5.87
N LEU A 90 -6.37 -31.00 5.25
CA LEU A 90 -5.04 -30.58 5.70
C LEU A 90 -4.92 -29.06 5.60
N TRP A 91 -4.36 -28.46 6.66
CA TRP A 91 -3.88 -27.08 6.62
C TRP A 91 -2.42 -27.08 6.16
N VAL A 92 -2.13 -26.37 5.07
CA VAL A 92 -0.79 -26.24 4.50
C VAL A 92 -0.38 -24.78 4.48
N GLU A 93 0.88 -24.47 4.77
CA GLU A 93 1.37 -23.11 4.57
C GLU A 93 1.17 -22.70 3.11
N ALA A 94 0.59 -21.53 2.83
CA ALA A 94 0.27 -21.11 1.47
C ALA A 94 1.47 -21.23 0.51
N ARG A 95 2.67 -20.82 0.97
CA ARG A 95 3.94 -20.90 0.22
C ARG A 95 4.41 -22.33 -0.10
N ARG A 96 3.89 -23.35 0.60
CA ARG A 96 4.26 -24.77 0.47
C ARG A 96 3.18 -25.59 -0.23
N LEU A 97 2.16 -24.96 -0.80
CA LEU A 97 1.08 -25.66 -1.49
C LEU A 97 1.60 -26.54 -2.64
N LEU A 98 2.57 -26.03 -3.40
CA LEU A 98 3.16 -26.73 -4.54
C LEU A 98 4.02 -27.95 -4.15
N GLU A 99 4.30 -28.15 -2.85
CA GLU A 99 4.95 -29.35 -2.33
C GLU A 99 3.97 -30.53 -2.16
N LYS A 100 2.67 -30.29 -2.31
CA LYS A 100 1.63 -31.31 -2.19
C LYS A 100 1.31 -31.94 -3.53
N ASP A 101 0.84 -33.18 -3.49
CA ASP A 101 0.33 -33.87 -4.67
C ASP A 101 -1.06 -33.33 -5.03
N LEU A 102 -1.07 -32.19 -5.73
CA LEU A 102 -2.28 -31.44 -6.06
C LEU A 102 -2.98 -32.02 -7.29
N ALA A 103 -4.31 -31.91 -7.32
CA ALA A 103 -5.10 -32.18 -8.52
C ALA A 103 -4.71 -31.19 -9.64
N PRO A 104 -4.71 -31.60 -10.93
CA PRO A 104 -4.38 -30.70 -12.05
C PRO A 104 -5.23 -29.42 -12.09
N SER A 105 -6.51 -29.52 -11.72
CA SER A 105 -7.44 -28.38 -11.60
C SER A 105 -7.03 -27.35 -10.55
N THR A 106 -6.26 -27.78 -9.54
CA THR A 106 -5.86 -26.99 -8.37
C THR A 106 -4.54 -26.25 -8.60
N LEU A 107 -3.67 -26.76 -9.47
CA LEU A 107 -2.32 -26.23 -9.69
C LEU A 107 -2.30 -24.72 -10.00
N PRO A 108 -3.09 -24.19 -10.97
CA PRO A 108 -3.03 -22.77 -11.30
C PRO A 108 -3.44 -21.86 -10.13
N ILE A 109 -4.40 -22.32 -9.32
CA ILE A 109 -4.85 -21.58 -8.13
C ILE A 109 -3.79 -21.63 -7.05
N ALA A 110 -3.18 -22.79 -6.83
CA ALA A 110 -2.13 -22.98 -5.85
C ALA A 110 -0.87 -22.14 -6.16
N GLU A 111 -0.51 -21.97 -7.43
CA GLU A 111 0.59 -21.09 -7.86
C GLU A 111 0.34 -19.64 -7.43
N VAL A 112 -0.85 -19.10 -7.70
CA VAL A 112 -1.24 -17.74 -7.30
C VAL A 112 -1.24 -17.58 -5.78
N VAL A 113 -1.79 -18.57 -5.06
CA VAL A 113 -1.84 -18.54 -3.58
C VAL A 113 -0.44 -18.65 -2.97
N ALA A 114 0.45 -19.48 -3.53
CA ALA A 114 1.81 -19.67 -3.04
C ALA A 114 2.72 -18.46 -3.32
N ALA A 115 2.50 -17.79 -4.45
CA ALA A 115 3.20 -16.56 -4.80
C ALA A 115 2.78 -15.38 -3.90
N HIS A 116 1.57 -15.43 -3.32
CA HIS A 116 1.06 -14.33 -2.50
C HIS A 116 1.87 -14.16 -1.20
N ARG A 117 2.64 -13.06 -1.13
CA ARG A 117 3.40 -12.68 0.06
C ARG A 117 2.51 -11.91 1.02
N ARG A 118 2.16 -12.53 2.16
CA ARG A 118 1.54 -11.80 3.27
C ARG A 118 2.48 -10.68 3.70
N ARG A 119 2.00 -9.42 3.68
CA ARG A 119 2.76 -8.26 4.19
C ARG A 119 3.31 -8.57 5.58
N SER A 120 4.60 -8.30 5.77
CA SER A 120 5.22 -8.39 7.10
C SER A 120 4.41 -7.50 8.05
N ARG A 121 3.87 -8.09 9.12
CA ARG A 121 3.22 -7.35 10.20
C ARG A 121 4.25 -7.18 11.30
N TYR A 122 4.44 -5.94 11.74
CA TYR A 122 5.29 -5.63 12.88
C TYR A 122 4.68 -6.18 14.18
N LYS A 123 5.53 -6.47 15.17
CA LYS A 123 5.06 -6.87 16.49
C LYS A 123 4.41 -5.66 17.17
N GLY A 124 3.08 -5.64 17.23
CA GLY A 124 2.27 -4.61 17.90
C GLY A 124 1.39 -3.81 16.93
N THR A 125 0.76 -2.75 17.42
CA THR A 125 -0.10 -1.84 16.63
C THR A 125 0.71 -0.88 15.75
N HIS A 126 1.96 -0.60 16.10
CA HIS A 126 2.81 0.36 15.41
C HIS A 126 4.21 -0.20 15.15
N PRO A 127 4.86 0.16 14.02
CA PRO A 127 6.25 -0.16 13.77
C PRO A 127 7.16 0.53 14.79
N ARG A 128 8.15 -0.22 15.30
CA ARG A 128 9.10 0.23 16.32
C ARG A 128 10.40 0.77 15.75
N SER A 129 10.71 0.44 14.50
CA SER A 129 11.86 0.99 13.79
C SER A 129 11.48 1.57 12.42
N PHE A 130 12.32 2.45 11.86
CA PHE A 130 12.06 3.07 10.56
C PHE A 130 12.05 2.05 9.41
N GLY A 131 12.89 1.00 9.47
CA GLY A 131 12.85 -0.12 8.51
C GLY A 131 11.57 -0.96 8.59
N GLU A 132 10.83 -0.82 9.69
CA GLU A 132 9.48 -1.35 9.85
C GLU A 132 8.40 -0.39 9.33
N LYS A 133 8.74 0.68 8.62
CA LYS A 133 7.73 1.51 7.95
C LYS A 133 7.72 1.22 6.45
N TYR A 134 7.35 0.00 6.06
CA TYR A 134 7.33 -0.40 4.64
C TYR A 134 6.40 0.47 3.77
N LYS A 135 5.38 1.10 4.37
CA LYS A 135 4.53 2.09 3.66
C LYS A 135 5.25 3.39 3.31
N GLU A 136 6.41 3.68 3.90
CA GLU A 136 7.24 4.86 3.63
C GLU A 136 8.40 4.56 2.66
N LEU A 137 8.62 3.29 2.28
CA LEU A 137 9.79 2.88 1.48
C LEU A 137 9.52 2.76 -0.02
N GLU A 138 8.28 2.52 -0.45
CA GLU A 138 7.95 2.46 -1.88
C GLU A 138 6.62 3.16 -2.14
N GLY A 139 6.63 4.07 -3.13
CA GLY A 139 5.48 4.82 -3.62
C GLY A 139 4.49 3.92 -4.36
N ASP A 140 3.82 3.03 -3.62
CA ASP A 140 2.69 2.23 -4.09
C ASP A 140 1.60 3.17 -4.63
N PRO A 141 1.34 3.21 -5.95
CA PRO A 141 0.38 4.13 -6.55
C PRO A 141 -1.04 3.97 -5.99
N GLU A 142 -1.42 2.75 -5.60
CA GLU A 142 -2.73 2.47 -5.01
C GLU A 142 -2.80 3.04 -3.58
N ALA A 143 -1.71 2.92 -2.81
CA ALA A 143 -1.60 3.53 -1.50
C ALA A 143 -1.59 5.07 -1.58
N MET A 144 -0.93 5.65 -2.58
CA MET A 144 -0.91 7.10 -2.82
C MET A 144 -2.30 7.63 -3.19
N ALA A 145 -2.98 6.97 -4.14
CA ALA A 145 -4.34 7.33 -4.55
C ALA A 145 -5.34 7.23 -3.38
N LYS A 146 -5.21 6.18 -2.56
CA LYS A 146 -6.04 5.99 -1.36
C LYS A 146 -5.75 7.00 -0.26
N ALA A 147 -4.49 7.42 -0.10
CA ALA A 147 -4.12 8.50 0.82
C ALA A 147 -4.74 9.82 0.35
N ALA A 148 -4.58 10.18 -0.92
CA ALA A 148 -5.15 11.37 -1.53
C ALA A 148 -6.69 11.43 -1.39
N ALA A 149 -7.38 10.31 -1.69
CA ALA A 149 -8.84 10.21 -1.54
C ALA A 149 -9.33 10.40 -0.09
N ARG A 150 -8.46 10.18 0.90
CA ARG A 150 -8.75 10.38 2.32
C ARG A 150 -8.29 11.75 2.84
N GLY A 151 -7.76 12.61 1.98
CA GLY A 151 -7.13 13.87 2.36
C GLY A 151 -5.82 13.69 3.15
N SER A 152 -5.24 12.48 3.14
CA SER A 152 -3.97 12.18 3.79
C SER A 152 -2.81 12.38 2.82
N THR A 153 -1.68 12.85 3.33
CA THR A 153 -0.46 12.99 2.54
C THR A 153 0.09 11.60 2.17
N PRO A 154 0.35 11.33 0.87
CA PRO A 154 1.02 10.10 0.45
C PRO A 154 2.40 9.97 1.09
N ALA A 155 2.83 8.73 1.33
CA ALA A 155 4.14 8.51 1.91
C ALA A 155 5.26 8.98 0.96
N GLY A 156 6.27 9.67 1.51
CA GLY A 156 7.32 10.32 0.72
C GLY A 156 6.91 11.63 0.04
N ALA A 157 5.65 12.07 0.17
CA ALA A 157 5.22 13.40 -0.21
C ALA A 157 5.11 14.28 1.05
N HIS A 158 5.49 15.55 0.95
CA HIS A 158 5.24 16.54 1.98
C HIS A 158 4.37 17.65 1.40
N ILE A 159 3.13 17.74 1.87
CA ILE A 159 2.18 18.78 1.49
C ILE A 159 2.20 19.82 2.60
N SER A 160 2.47 21.07 2.23
CA SER A 160 2.41 22.19 3.16
C SER A 160 0.96 22.43 3.60
N ILE A 161 0.76 22.59 4.90
CA ILE A 161 -0.55 22.91 5.49
C ILE A 161 -0.68 24.41 5.72
N MET A 162 -1.91 24.91 5.80
CA MET A 162 -2.21 26.33 6.04
C MET A 162 -1.53 27.29 5.04
N VAL A 163 -1.32 26.83 3.81
CA VAL A 163 -0.65 27.64 2.78
C VAL A 163 -1.41 28.95 2.53
N PRO A 164 -2.73 28.96 2.28
CA PRO A 164 -3.45 30.21 2.06
C PRO A 164 -3.32 31.22 3.20
N GLU A 165 -3.42 30.75 4.45
CA GLU A 165 -3.35 31.58 5.66
C GLU A 165 -1.95 32.17 5.86
N VAL A 166 -0.90 31.38 5.63
CA VAL A 166 0.49 31.84 5.72
C VAL A 166 0.79 32.87 4.63
N LEU A 167 0.37 32.62 3.39
CA LEU A 167 0.59 33.56 2.28
C LEU A 167 -0.16 34.88 2.53
N ALA A 168 -1.39 34.82 3.03
CA ALA A 168 -2.17 36.00 3.38
C ALA A 168 -1.57 36.79 4.55
N SER A 169 -1.00 36.09 5.54
CA SER A 169 -0.42 36.73 6.73
C SER A 169 0.94 37.36 6.46
N LEU A 170 1.78 36.72 5.64
CA LEU A 170 3.13 37.21 5.32
C LEU A 170 3.13 38.20 4.16
N ALA A 171 2.24 38.00 3.16
CA ALA A 171 2.04 38.89 2.01
C ALA A 171 3.36 39.47 1.44
N PRO A 172 4.26 38.63 0.91
CA PRO A 172 5.61 39.06 0.53
C PRO A 172 5.56 40.14 -0.56
N LEU A 173 6.42 41.15 -0.43
CA LEU A 173 6.58 42.18 -1.45
C LEU A 173 7.18 41.60 -2.74
N ALA A 174 6.92 42.25 -3.86
CA ALA A 174 7.57 41.91 -5.12
C ALA A 174 9.10 42.04 -4.99
N GLY A 175 9.82 40.99 -5.38
CA GLY A 175 11.27 40.88 -5.23
C GLY A 175 11.76 40.50 -3.84
N ALA A 176 10.87 40.16 -2.90
CA ALA A 176 11.28 39.81 -1.54
C ALA A 176 12.18 38.56 -1.49
N THR A 177 13.10 38.58 -0.53
CA THR A 177 13.88 37.41 -0.10
C THR A 177 13.12 36.70 1.00
N VAL A 178 12.76 35.44 0.76
CA VAL A 178 12.08 34.57 1.71
C VAL A 178 13.12 33.75 2.46
N LEU A 179 13.23 33.96 3.76
CA LEU A 179 14.02 33.11 4.64
C LEU A 179 13.13 32.02 5.25
N ASP A 180 13.43 30.76 4.95
CA ASP A 180 12.81 29.60 5.59
C ASP A 180 13.84 28.90 6.48
N CYS A 181 13.67 29.03 7.80
CA CYS A 181 14.58 28.49 8.79
C CYS A 181 14.37 26.99 9.08
N THR A 182 13.38 26.37 8.44
CA THR A 182 13.01 24.96 8.59
C THR A 182 12.62 24.40 7.23
N LEU A 183 13.50 24.56 6.23
CA LEU A 183 13.14 24.40 4.83
C LEU A 183 12.46 23.05 4.57
N GLY A 184 12.99 21.94 5.07
CA GLY A 184 12.45 20.61 4.82
C GLY A 184 12.16 20.38 3.32
N TRP A 185 10.88 20.19 2.99
CA TRP A 185 10.41 20.05 1.60
C TRP A 185 10.12 21.38 0.87
N GLY A 186 10.27 22.53 1.52
CA GLY A 186 10.27 23.86 0.91
C GLY A 186 8.96 24.29 0.24
N GLY A 187 7.82 23.71 0.63
CA GLY A 187 6.53 24.02 0.00
C GLY A 187 6.06 25.44 0.27
N HIS A 188 6.09 25.91 1.53
CA HIS A 188 5.79 27.31 1.86
C HIS A 188 6.77 28.29 1.21
N ALA A 189 8.07 27.99 1.29
CA ALA A 189 9.11 28.82 0.68
C ALA A 189 8.90 28.99 -0.83
N ALA A 190 8.50 27.92 -1.53
CA ALA A 190 8.20 27.96 -2.95
C ALA A 190 7.02 28.89 -3.27
N GLU A 191 5.92 28.77 -2.53
CA GLU A 191 4.72 29.59 -2.76
C GLU A 191 4.97 31.07 -2.43
N LEU A 192 5.68 31.36 -1.34
CA LEU A 192 6.07 32.73 -0.98
C LEU A 192 6.98 33.36 -2.06
N ALA A 193 7.96 32.60 -2.57
CA ALA A 193 8.85 33.07 -3.63
C ALA A 193 8.12 33.29 -4.95
N ARG A 194 7.11 32.46 -5.28
CA ARG A 194 6.24 32.67 -6.45
C ARG A 194 5.45 33.97 -6.34
N LEU A 195 4.88 34.26 -5.16
CA LEU A 195 4.17 35.52 -4.93
C LEU A 195 5.10 36.74 -5.00
N ALA A 196 6.35 36.60 -4.51
CA ALA A 196 7.37 37.62 -4.68
C ALA A 196 7.80 37.84 -6.15
N GLY A 197 7.40 36.97 -7.07
CA GLY A 197 7.62 37.12 -8.52
C GLY A 197 9.04 36.78 -8.98
N PRO A 198 9.42 37.12 -10.23
CA PRO A 198 10.68 36.67 -10.85
C PRO A 198 11.97 37.15 -10.17
N ALA A 199 11.88 38.23 -9.40
CA ALA A 199 12.98 38.75 -8.60
C ALA A 199 13.04 38.13 -7.20
N GLY A 200 11.98 37.43 -6.77
CA GLY A 200 11.93 36.76 -5.47
C GLY A 200 12.99 35.66 -5.34
N THR A 201 13.53 35.51 -4.14
CA THR A 201 14.55 34.51 -3.83
C THR A 201 14.24 33.77 -2.54
N VAL A 202 14.72 32.53 -2.42
CA VAL A 202 14.62 31.72 -1.20
C VAL A 202 16.00 31.55 -0.59
N ILE A 203 16.08 31.74 0.72
CA ILE A 203 17.19 31.27 1.56
C ILE A 203 16.62 30.19 2.47
N GLY A 204 17.08 28.95 2.27
CA GLY A 204 16.58 27.81 3.02
C GLY A 204 17.61 27.26 3.98
N LEU A 205 17.23 27.08 5.24
CA LEU A 205 18.05 26.47 6.29
C LEU A 205 17.44 25.14 6.74
N ASP A 206 18.27 24.13 6.88
CA ASP A 206 17.89 22.86 7.51
C ASP A 206 19.11 22.15 8.12
N ARG A 207 18.88 21.34 9.16
CA ARG A 207 19.92 20.50 9.79
C ARG A 207 20.21 19.26 8.95
N ASP A 208 19.22 18.74 8.24
CA ASP A 208 19.35 17.57 7.37
C ASP A 208 19.96 17.98 6.03
N GLY A 209 21.24 17.66 5.84
CA GLY A 209 21.97 18.01 4.63
C GLY A 209 21.52 17.22 3.39
N GLU A 210 21.01 16.00 3.55
CA GLU A 210 20.54 15.20 2.42
C GLU A 210 19.21 15.73 1.89
N GLU A 211 18.26 16.00 2.78
CA GLU A 211 16.97 16.57 2.41
C GLU A 211 17.12 17.98 1.86
N LEU A 212 18.00 18.78 2.45
CA LEU A 212 18.32 20.13 1.98
C LEU A 212 18.80 20.12 0.52
N ALA A 213 19.74 19.23 0.17
CA ALA A 213 20.25 19.11 -1.20
C ALA A 213 19.16 18.69 -2.20
N ARG A 214 18.28 17.76 -1.81
CA ARG A 214 17.15 17.31 -2.64
C ARG A 214 16.13 18.43 -2.87
N THR A 215 15.76 19.14 -1.81
CA THR A 215 14.82 20.26 -1.90
C THR A 215 15.40 21.41 -2.71
N GLU A 216 16.67 21.75 -2.54
CA GLU A 216 17.32 22.78 -3.34
C GLU A 216 17.29 22.45 -4.84
N ALA A 217 17.67 21.22 -5.22
CA ALA A 217 17.61 20.76 -6.61
C ALA A 217 16.18 20.81 -7.18
N ARG A 218 15.19 20.38 -6.39
CA ARG A 218 13.77 20.39 -6.79
C ARG A 218 13.24 21.80 -7.00
N LEU A 219 13.52 22.74 -6.08
CA LEU A 219 13.05 24.12 -6.20
C LEU A 219 13.73 24.85 -7.38
N ARG A 220 15.03 24.59 -7.63
CA ARG A 220 15.70 25.06 -8.86
C ARG A 220 15.06 24.50 -10.12
N GLY A 221 14.71 23.21 -10.13
CA GLY A 221 13.99 22.57 -11.24
C GLY A 221 12.61 23.17 -11.52
N GLN A 222 12.00 23.85 -10.53
CA GLN A 222 10.76 24.61 -10.68
C GLN A 222 10.99 26.07 -11.12
N GLY A 223 12.23 26.46 -11.42
CA GLY A 223 12.60 27.81 -11.86
C GLY A 223 12.78 28.82 -10.73
N LEU A 224 12.83 28.38 -9.46
CA LEU A 224 13.01 29.27 -8.32
C LEU A 224 14.49 29.57 -8.05
N LYS A 225 14.77 30.81 -7.65
CA LYS A 225 16.09 31.23 -7.16
C LYS A 225 16.22 30.82 -5.70
N ILE A 226 17.11 29.88 -5.40
CA ILE A 226 17.33 29.40 -4.03
C ILE A 226 18.80 29.26 -3.69
N THR A 227 19.13 29.66 -2.46
CA THR A 227 20.39 29.36 -1.77
C THR A 227 20.08 28.54 -0.52
N ALA A 228 20.57 27.30 -0.47
CA ALA A 228 20.44 26.45 0.70
C ALA A 228 21.70 26.48 1.56
N ARG A 229 21.53 26.49 2.89
CA ARG A 229 22.63 26.43 3.87
C ARG A 229 22.28 25.46 4.99
N ARG A 230 23.18 24.50 5.24
CA ARG A 230 23.00 23.57 6.35
C ARG A 230 23.22 24.32 7.66
N SER A 231 22.15 24.55 8.39
CA SER A 231 22.12 25.32 9.63
C SER A 231 20.82 25.03 10.37
N ASP A 232 20.69 25.49 11.60
CA ASP A 232 19.39 25.56 12.27
C ASP A 232 18.88 27.01 12.32
N TYR A 233 17.68 27.18 12.85
CA TYR A 233 17.05 28.50 12.95
C TYR A 233 17.85 29.50 13.80
N ALA A 234 18.68 29.03 14.75
CA ALA A 234 19.50 29.92 15.57
C ALA A 234 20.68 30.49 14.78
N GLY A 235 21.15 29.79 13.75
CA GLY A 235 22.21 30.26 12.84
C GLY A 235 21.73 31.21 11.74
N ALA A 236 20.44 31.59 11.71
CA ALA A 236 19.88 32.38 10.62
C ALA A 236 20.59 33.73 10.39
N ALA A 237 20.84 34.50 11.45
CA ALA A 237 21.52 35.79 11.35
C ALA A 237 22.94 35.64 10.75
N GLN A 238 23.70 34.66 11.22
CA GLN A 238 25.06 34.38 10.73
C GLN A 238 25.06 33.99 9.25
N VAL A 239 24.05 33.23 8.81
CA VAL A 239 23.90 32.86 7.41
C VAL A 239 23.57 34.10 6.55
N LEU A 240 22.64 34.94 6.99
CA LEU A 240 22.29 36.18 6.27
C LEU A 240 23.51 37.10 6.15
N ASP A 241 24.26 37.30 7.23
CA ASP A 241 25.50 38.09 7.24
C ASP A 241 26.52 37.55 6.24
N SER A 242 26.71 36.22 6.21
CA SER A 242 27.65 35.56 5.27
C SER A 242 27.26 35.74 3.80
N LEU A 243 25.97 35.99 3.52
CA LEU A 243 25.44 36.23 2.19
C LEU A 243 25.38 37.73 1.85
N GLY A 244 25.79 38.61 2.78
CA GLY A 244 25.69 40.05 2.62
C GLY A 244 24.25 40.57 2.60
N ILE A 245 23.32 39.84 3.24
CA ILE A 245 21.90 40.19 3.28
C ILE A 245 21.60 40.81 4.63
N PRO A 246 21.17 42.07 4.69
CA PRO A 246 20.89 42.73 5.96
C PRO A 246 19.70 42.04 6.64
N ALA A 247 19.88 41.67 7.91
CA ALA A 247 18.78 41.26 8.77
C ALA A 247 17.86 42.47 9.03
N VAL A 248 16.54 42.24 8.98
CA VAL A 248 15.49 43.24 9.26
C VAL A 248 15.04 43.14 10.70
#